data_AF-A0A372QGX7-F1
#
_entry.id   AF-A0A372QGX7-F1
#
_cell.length_a   1.000
_cell.length_b   1.000
_cell.length_c   1.000
_cell.angle_alpha   90.00
_cell.angle_beta   90.00
_cell.angle_gamma   90.00
#
_symmetry.space_group_name_H-M   'P 1'
#
loop_
_entity.id
_entity.type
_entity.pdbx_description
1 polymer ?
#
loop_
_entity_poly.entity_id
_entity_poly.type
_entity_poly.pdbx_seq_one_letter_code
_entity_poly.pdbx_strand_id
1 'polypeptide(L)'
;MENSLQYCLPLIRFYSLSSKAFLGKVRPYKKLLKRQIYEDLLGYYLDFESEPSNNFLPPRNVKFDSKIINLNIISLVSKWIDKIDISSNFAYQRELYLPYEFKLLLRGSRDGFAPSKFHSLCDNKPKTVTFIKVKGTDEILGGYNPIIWETNNKWGETKDSFIFSFKYKNGLFKDGILSNVKEIDCALNYGQYFGPSFGDSDLYLYGSNKTRVYDDVYCNQRSYEKKIRNAEDEFSIDDYEVFQIIEL
;
A
#
# COMPACT_ATOMS: atom_id res chain seq x y z
N MET A 1 -41.68 -4.63 1.54
CA MET A 1 -40.40 -4.01 1.94
C MET A 1 -39.23 -4.95 1.65
N GLU A 2 -39.30 -6.21 2.05
CA GLU A 2 -38.30 -7.26 1.77
C GLU A 2 -37.97 -7.42 0.26
N ASN A 3 -39.00 -7.51 -0.59
CA ASN A 3 -38.84 -7.66 -2.05
C ASN A 3 -38.19 -6.45 -2.76
N SER A 4 -38.23 -5.26 -2.17
CA SER A 4 -37.63 -4.06 -2.78
C SER A 4 -36.16 -3.91 -2.38
N LEU A 5 -35.82 -4.29 -1.15
CA LEU A 5 -34.46 -4.18 -0.62
C LEU A 5 -33.52 -5.29 -1.12
N GLN A 6 -34.05 -6.42 -1.57
CA GLN A 6 -33.23 -7.55 -2.05
C GLN A 6 -32.27 -7.16 -3.20
N TYR A 7 -32.64 -6.17 -4.01
CA TYR A 7 -31.80 -5.66 -5.11
C TYR A 7 -30.77 -4.63 -4.63
N CYS A 8 -31.01 -3.99 -3.49
CA CYS A 8 -30.12 -2.98 -2.92
C CYS A 8 -29.07 -3.60 -1.99
N LEU A 9 -29.42 -4.67 -1.26
CA LEU A 9 -28.53 -5.31 -0.29
C LEU A 9 -27.19 -5.78 -0.90
N PRO A 10 -27.15 -6.39 -2.10
CA PRO A 10 -25.89 -6.76 -2.74
C PRO A 10 -25.01 -5.56 -3.11
N LEU A 11 -25.57 -4.35 -3.20
CA LEU A 11 -24.83 -3.11 -3.53
C LEU A 11 -24.20 -2.46 -2.30
N ILE A 12 -24.50 -2.95 -1.09
CA ILE A 12 -23.93 -2.45 0.16
C ILE A 12 -22.58 -3.12 0.39
N ARG A 13 -21.56 -2.29 0.64
CA ARG A 13 -20.19 -2.74 0.93
C ARG A 13 -20.05 -3.09 2.39
N PHE A 14 -20.72 -4.15 2.80
CA PHE A 14 -20.74 -4.53 4.21
C PHE A 14 -19.33 -4.71 4.77
N TYR A 15 -18.44 -5.36 4.02
CA TYR A 15 -17.05 -5.59 4.40
C TYR A 15 -16.17 -4.33 4.50
N SER A 16 -16.64 -3.18 4.02
CA SER A 16 -15.95 -1.89 4.16
C SER A 16 -16.38 -1.10 5.41
N LEU A 17 -17.29 -1.63 6.22
CA LEU A 17 -17.73 -0.99 7.46
C LEU A 17 -16.75 -1.28 8.60
N SER A 18 -16.63 -0.36 9.55
CA SER A 18 -15.97 -0.65 10.83
C SER A 18 -16.81 -1.62 11.66
N SER A 19 -16.19 -2.36 12.59
CA SER A 19 -16.92 -3.28 13.49
C SER A 19 -18.01 -2.55 14.28
N LYS A 20 -17.76 -1.29 14.68
CA LYS A 20 -18.74 -0.42 15.34
C LYS A 20 -19.92 -0.09 14.41
N ALA A 21 -19.65 0.23 13.15
CA ALA A 21 -20.70 0.48 12.15
C ALA A 21 -21.50 -0.78 11.83
N PHE A 22 -20.85 -1.94 11.72
CA PHE A 22 -21.55 -3.22 11.58
C PHE A 22 -22.48 -3.48 12.78
N LEU A 23 -21.95 -3.36 14.01
CA LEU A 23 -22.71 -3.59 15.24
C LEU A 23 -23.89 -2.63 15.40
N GLY A 24 -23.69 -1.35 15.11
CA GLY A 24 -24.71 -0.31 15.31
C GLY A 24 -25.66 -0.11 14.14
N LYS A 25 -25.23 -0.39 12.90
CA LYS A 25 -25.99 -0.04 11.67
C LYS A 25 -26.40 -1.24 10.82
N VAL A 26 -25.77 -2.41 10.99
CA VAL A 26 -26.10 -3.62 10.20
C VAL A 26 -26.80 -4.66 11.07
N ARG A 27 -26.22 -5.00 12.22
CA ARG A 27 -26.74 -6.01 13.16
C ARG A 27 -28.22 -5.81 13.55
N PRO A 28 -28.72 -4.58 13.79
CA PRO A 28 -30.15 -4.37 14.10
C PRO A 28 -31.09 -4.86 12.99
N TYR A 29 -30.61 -4.89 11.74
CA TYR A 29 -31.37 -5.26 10.56
C TYR A 29 -31.09 -6.70 10.10
N LYS A 30 -30.53 -7.57 10.96
CA LYS A 30 -30.17 -8.96 10.61
C LYS A 30 -31.30 -9.75 9.94
N LYS A 31 -32.56 -9.46 10.27
CA LYS A 31 -33.75 -10.12 9.70
C LYS A 31 -33.95 -9.82 8.21
N LEU A 32 -33.41 -8.72 7.70
CA LEU A 32 -33.48 -8.34 6.29
C LEU A 32 -32.37 -8.99 5.45
N LEU A 33 -31.34 -9.55 6.09
CA LEU A 33 -30.22 -10.21 5.43
C LEU A 33 -30.52 -11.71 5.31
N LYS A 34 -30.15 -12.32 4.18
CA LYS A 34 -30.15 -13.78 4.06
C LYS A 34 -29.23 -14.35 5.15
N ARG A 35 -29.67 -15.42 5.82
CA ARG A 35 -28.94 -16.04 6.95
C ARG A 35 -27.46 -16.25 6.62
N GLN A 36 -27.16 -16.81 5.45
CA GLN A 36 -25.77 -17.06 5.03
C GLN A 36 -24.94 -15.77 4.96
N ILE A 37 -25.46 -14.70 4.36
CA ILE A 37 -24.75 -13.42 4.26
C ILE A 37 -24.48 -12.84 5.65
N TYR A 38 -25.46 -12.92 6.55
CA TYR A 38 -25.26 -12.42 7.91
C TYR A 38 -24.23 -13.23 8.68
N GLU A 39 -24.24 -14.57 8.59
CA GLU A 39 -23.23 -15.42 9.23
C GLU A 39 -21.84 -15.18 8.62
N ASP A 40 -21.71 -15.02 7.31
CA ASP A 40 -20.43 -14.67 6.65
C ASP A 40 -19.91 -13.31 7.14
N LEU A 41 -20.79 -12.31 7.29
CA LEU A 41 -20.41 -11.00 7.83
C LEU A 41 -20.04 -11.06 9.30
N LEU A 42 -20.82 -11.80 10.09
CA LEU A 42 -20.55 -11.97 11.50
C LEU A 42 -19.22 -12.69 11.71
N GLY A 43 -18.99 -13.79 10.99
CA GLY A 43 -17.71 -14.50 10.94
C GLY A 43 -16.59 -13.55 10.54
N TYR A 44 -16.77 -12.80 9.44
CA TYR A 44 -15.82 -11.79 9.02
C TYR A 44 -15.45 -10.83 10.15
N TYR A 45 -16.41 -10.28 10.89
CA TYR A 45 -16.14 -9.32 11.96
C TYR A 45 -15.66 -9.92 13.28
N LEU A 46 -15.84 -11.22 13.50
CA LEU A 46 -15.41 -11.93 14.71
C LEU A 46 -14.06 -12.64 14.54
N ASP A 47 -13.72 -13.05 13.33
CA ASP A 47 -12.49 -13.76 12.98
C ASP A 47 -11.59 -12.88 12.10
N PHE A 48 -10.35 -12.65 12.53
CA PHE A 48 -9.40 -11.77 11.84
C PHE A 48 -8.71 -12.42 10.64
N GLU A 49 -8.65 -13.75 10.59
CA GLU A 49 -8.06 -14.47 9.46
C GLU A 49 -9.08 -14.76 8.36
N SER A 50 -10.35 -14.58 8.68
CA SER A 50 -11.45 -14.85 7.76
C SER A 50 -11.46 -13.90 6.56
N GLU A 51 -11.52 -14.49 5.38
CA GLU A 51 -11.69 -13.76 4.14
C GLU A 51 -13.17 -13.39 3.94
N PRO A 52 -13.47 -12.21 3.36
CA PRO A 52 -14.82 -11.88 2.93
C PRO A 52 -15.28 -12.90 1.89
N SER A 53 -16.55 -13.28 1.94
CA SER A 53 -17.11 -14.20 0.95
C SER A 53 -17.15 -13.55 -0.44
N ASN A 54 -17.41 -14.34 -1.48
CA ASN A 54 -17.35 -13.94 -2.91
C ASN A 54 -18.15 -12.68 -3.30
N ASN A 55 -19.01 -12.15 -2.41
CA ASN A 55 -19.78 -10.92 -2.62
C ASN A 55 -19.03 -9.65 -2.14
N PHE A 56 -17.70 -9.68 -2.02
CA PHE A 56 -16.93 -8.52 -1.62
C PHE A 56 -17.01 -7.40 -2.67
N LEU A 57 -17.58 -6.27 -2.28
CA LEU A 57 -17.52 -5.03 -3.05
C LEU A 57 -16.44 -4.12 -2.46
N PRO A 58 -15.39 -3.75 -3.22
CA PRO A 58 -14.34 -2.86 -2.75
C PRO A 58 -14.91 -1.46 -2.47
N PRO A 59 -14.37 -0.67 -1.52
CA PRO A 59 -14.83 0.68 -1.19
C PRO A 59 -15.19 1.52 -2.42
N ARG A 60 -16.29 2.29 -2.35
CA ARG A 60 -16.69 3.21 -3.44
C ARG A 60 -15.61 4.27 -3.49
N ASN A 61 -14.89 4.42 -4.61
CA ASN A 61 -13.81 5.39 -4.77
C ASN A 61 -14.30 6.79 -4.36
N VAL A 62 -13.95 7.22 -3.14
CA VAL A 62 -13.54 8.60 -2.92
C VAL A 62 -12.41 8.82 -3.92
N LYS A 63 -12.42 9.90 -4.72
CA LYS A 63 -11.49 10.14 -5.85
C LYS A 63 -10.03 9.88 -5.43
N PHE A 64 -9.59 8.63 -5.59
CA PHE A 64 -8.26 8.16 -5.27
C PHE A 64 -7.77 7.50 -6.54
N ASP A 65 -6.83 8.16 -7.20
CA ASP A 65 -6.31 7.75 -8.50
C ASP A 65 -5.18 6.74 -8.29
N SER A 66 -5.53 5.47 -8.04
CA SER A 66 -4.57 4.36 -8.01
C SER A 66 -5.08 3.18 -8.81
N LYS A 67 -4.16 2.51 -9.52
CA LYS A 67 -4.40 1.22 -10.17
C LYS A 67 -3.87 0.04 -9.36
N ILE A 68 -2.99 0.30 -8.38
CA ILE A 68 -2.27 -0.73 -7.64
C ILE A 68 -2.93 -0.99 -6.29
N ILE A 69 -3.39 0.06 -5.60
CA ILE A 69 -3.80 0.01 -4.21
C ILE A 69 -5.20 0.61 -3.99
N ASN A 70 -5.78 0.36 -2.82
CA ASN A 70 -7.07 0.89 -2.40
C ASN A 70 -6.96 1.67 -1.08
N LEU A 71 -8.09 2.21 -0.60
CA LEU A 71 -8.14 2.99 0.64
C LEU A 71 -7.69 2.20 1.89
N ASN A 72 -7.85 0.87 1.93
CA ASN A 72 -7.40 0.07 3.07
C ASN A 72 -5.87 0.08 3.17
N ILE A 73 -5.18 -0.02 2.03
CA ILE A 73 -3.72 0.03 1.96
C ILE A 73 -3.22 1.42 2.34
N ILE A 74 -3.85 2.48 1.80
CA ILE A 74 -3.53 3.86 2.21
C ILE A 74 -3.65 4.00 3.72
N SER A 75 -4.74 3.48 4.29
CA SER A 75 -4.95 3.57 5.72
C SER A 75 -3.89 2.82 6.52
N LEU A 76 -3.47 1.65 6.06
CA LEU A 76 -2.40 0.87 6.68
C LEU A 76 -1.08 1.65 6.68
N VAL A 77 -0.68 2.18 5.52
CA VAL A 77 0.54 2.97 5.38
C VAL A 77 0.47 4.24 6.21
N SER A 78 -0.69 4.90 6.28
CA SER A 78 -0.89 6.09 7.13
C SER A 78 -0.67 5.75 8.61
N LYS A 79 -1.18 4.60 9.08
CA LYS A 79 -0.92 4.12 10.45
C LYS A 79 0.57 3.85 10.69
N TRP A 80 1.30 3.32 9.70
CA TRP A 80 2.74 3.11 9.81
C TRP A 80 3.51 4.43 9.90
N ILE A 81 3.14 5.43 9.09
CA ILE A 81 3.74 6.77 9.13
C ILE A 81 3.56 7.41 10.52
N ASP A 82 2.34 7.32 11.06
CA ASP A 82 2.02 7.87 12.39
C ASP A 82 2.44 6.97 13.56
N LYS A 83 3.11 5.85 13.27
CA LYS A 83 3.56 4.86 14.26
C LYS A 83 2.43 4.42 15.19
N ILE A 84 1.20 4.35 14.67
CA ILE A 84 0.05 3.83 15.41
C ILE A 84 0.26 2.35 15.63
N ASP A 85 0.18 1.93 16.89
CA ASP A 85 0.30 0.51 17.23
C ASP A 85 -0.92 -0.28 16.72
N ILE A 86 -0.72 -1.02 15.64
CA ILE A 86 -1.74 -1.86 15.00
C ILE A 86 -1.93 -3.17 15.79
N SER A 87 -1.01 -3.53 16.69
CA SER A 87 -1.03 -4.80 17.43
C SER A 87 -1.96 -4.77 18.65
N SER A 88 -2.20 -3.60 19.25
CA SER A 88 -2.83 -3.51 20.57
C SER A 88 -4.32 -3.23 20.57
N ASN A 89 -4.96 -2.95 19.42
CA ASN A 89 -6.37 -2.59 19.45
C ASN A 89 -7.18 -3.00 18.20
N PHE A 90 -7.98 -4.05 18.39
CA PHE A 90 -8.90 -4.66 17.43
C PHE A 90 -9.88 -3.70 16.74
N ALA A 91 -10.24 -2.58 17.40
CA ALA A 91 -11.14 -1.59 16.83
C ALA A 91 -10.49 -0.78 15.69
N TYR A 92 -9.18 -0.55 15.77
CA TYR A 92 -8.45 0.29 14.81
C TYR A 92 -8.04 -0.46 13.54
N GLN A 93 -7.96 -1.80 13.54
CA GLN A 93 -7.56 -2.52 12.33
C GLN A 93 -8.57 -2.39 11.18
N ARG A 94 -9.86 -2.26 11.48
CA ARG A 94 -10.94 -2.19 10.46
C ARG A 94 -11.48 -0.79 10.20
N GLU A 95 -11.11 0.19 11.01
CA GLU A 95 -11.45 1.58 10.76
C GLU A 95 -10.43 2.21 9.80
N LEU A 96 -10.94 2.86 8.75
CA LEU A 96 -10.12 3.64 7.83
C LEU A 96 -9.55 4.84 8.58
N TYR A 97 -8.23 4.90 8.62
CA TYR A 97 -7.45 6.02 9.13
C TYR A 97 -6.80 6.73 7.95
N LEU A 98 -7.37 7.87 7.57
CA LEU A 98 -6.99 8.62 6.38
C LEU A 98 -6.71 10.10 6.75
N PRO A 99 -5.67 10.39 7.55
CA PRO A 99 -5.31 11.76 7.93
C PRO A 99 -4.59 12.53 6.80
N TYR A 100 -4.33 11.86 5.67
CA TYR A 100 -3.55 12.40 4.57
C TYR A 100 -4.29 12.33 3.24
N GLU A 101 -4.02 13.32 2.39
CA GLU A 101 -4.23 13.24 0.95
C GLU A 101 -3.00 12.60 0.27
N PHE A 102 -3.25 11.59 -0.56
CA PHE A 102 -2.22 10.92 -1.37
C PHE A 102 -2.29 11.46 -2.79
N LYS A 103 -1.42 12.43 -3.10
CA LYS A 103 -1.35 13.06 -4.43
C LYS A 103 -0.44 12.26 -5.35
N LEU A 104 -0.99 11.62 -6.38
CA LEU A 104 -0.23 10.86 -7.37
C LEU A 104 0.76 11.78 -8.12
N LEU A 105 2.06 11.48 -7.99
CA LEU A 105 3.13 12.16 -8.74
C LEU A 105 3.43 11.41 -10.04
N LEU A 106 3.62 10.10 -9.93
CA LEU A 106 4.06 9.24 -11.01
C LEU A 106 3.27 7.95 -11.02
N ARG A 107 2.87 7.49 -12.21
CA ARG A 107 2.39 6.12 -12.47
C ARG A 107 3.16 5.53 -13.65
N GLY A 108 3.79 4.37 -13.48
CA GLY A 108 4.59 3.71 -14.53
C GLY A 108 3.82 3.52 -15.83
N SER A 109 2.59 3.01 -15.77
CA SER A 109 1.73 2.83 -16.96
C SER A 109 1.27 4.13 -17.63
N ARG A 110 1.43 5.30 -16.98
CA ARG A 110 1.09 6.63 -17.53
C ARG A 110 2.34 7.38 -18.00
N ASP A 111 3.38 7.39 -17.17
CA ASP A 111 4.52 8.30 -17.29
C ASP A 111 5.80 7.59 -17.78
N GLY A 112 5.83 6.25 -17.71
CA GLY A 112 6.96 5.40 -18.06
C GLY A 112 7.75 4.88 -16.84
N PHE A 113 8.64 3.93 -17.09
CA PHE A 113 9.44 3.21 -16.08
C PHE A 113 10.92 3.58 -16.10
N ALA A 114 11.25 4.80 -16.52
CA ALA A 114 12.63 5.23 -16.67
C ALA A 114 13.12 6.05 -15.46
N PRO A 115 14.40 5.93 -15.04
CA PRO A 115 14.96 6.74 -13.96
C PRO A 115 14.73 8.26 -14.17
N SER A 116 14.90 8.74 -15.40
CA SER A 116 14.66 10.15 -15.74
C SER A 116 13.23 10.60 -15.48
N LYS A 117 12.24 9.70 -15.65
CA LYS A 117 10.84 10.01 -15.38
C LYS A 117 10.59 10.14 -13.88
N PHE A 118 11.14 9.22 -13.09
CA PHE A 118 11.11 9.32 -11.63
C PHE A 118 11.68 10.66 -11.15
N HIS A 119 12.93 10.96 -11.51
CA HIS A 119 13.57 12.21 -11.06
C HIS A 119 12.82 13.46 -11.53
N SER A 120 12.34 13.50 -12.78
CA SER A 120 11.61 14.67 -13.30
C SER A 120 10.29 14.96 -12.57
N LEU A 121 9.65 13.94 -11.99
CA LEU A 121 8.34 14.04 -11.35
C LEU A 121 8.42 14.05 -9.82
N CYS A 122 9.44 13.43 -9.24
CA CYS A 122 9.54 13.15 -7.81
C CYS A 122 10.67 13.89 -7.10
N ASP A 123 11.71 14.37 -7.80
CA ASP A 123 12.75 15.18 -7.16
C ASP A 123 12.15 16.47 -6.56
N ASN A 124 12.75 16.95 -5.48
CA ASN A 124 12.28 18.10 -4.70
C ASN A 124 10.90 17.89 -4.02
N LYS A 125 10.39 16.65 -3.99
CA LYS A 125 9.16 16.30 -3.27
C LYS A 125 9.49 15.59 -1.96
N PRO A 126 9.12 16.15 -0.79
CA PRO A 126 9.21 15.45 0.49
C PRO A 126 8.01 14.53 0.71
N LYS A 127 8.08 13.70 1.76
CA LYS A 127 6.98 12.86 2.25
C LYS A 127 6.32 12.07 1.12
N THR A 128 7.07 11.19 0.49
CA THR A 128 6.58 10.37 -0.62
C THR A 128 6.46 8.92 -0.22
N VAL A 129 5.51 8.21 -0.84
CA VAL A 129 5.39 6.76 -0.72
C VAL A 129 5.34 6.14 -2.10
N THR A 130 6.09 5.05 -2.26
CA THR A 130 6.15 4.27 -3.49
C THR A 130 5.42 2.94 -3.29
N PHE A 131 4.62 2.54 -4.28
CA PHE A 131 4.00 1.22 -4.39
C PHE A 131 4.41 0.59 -5.71
N ILE A 132 4.90 -0.64 -5.68
CA ILE A 132 5.37 -1.39 -6.84
C ILE A 132 4.60 -2.69 -6.88
N LYS A 133 3.91 -2.94 -7.99
CA LYS A 133 3.26 -4.21 -8.25
C LYS A 133 4.21 -5.13 -8.99
N VAL A 134 4.43 -6.31 -8.45
CA VAL A 134 5.29 -7.33 -9.04
C VAL A 134 4.53 -8.04 -10.16
N LYS A 135 5.18 -8.22 -11.32
CA LYS A 135 4.54 -8.81 -12.50
C LYS A 135 4.21 -10.27 -12.30
N GLY A 136 2.96 -10.64 -12.64
CA GLY A 136 2.48 -12.01 -12.55
C GLY A 136 2.19 -12.50 -11.13
N THR A 137 2.23 -11.63 -10.12
CA THR A 137 1.93 -11.98 -8.74
C THR A 137 0.94 -11.00 -8.11
N ASP A 138 0.43 -11.38 -6.93
CA ASP A 138 -0.38 -10.53 -6.08
C ASP A 138 0.51 -9.66 -5.14
N GLU A 139 1.82 -9.61 -5.35
CA GLU A 139 2.76 -8.98 -4.41
C GLU A 139 2.93 -7.49 -4.67
N ILE A 140 2.84 -6.70 -3.60
CA ILE A 140 3.13 -5.28 -3.58
C ILE A 140 4.34 -5.02 -2.69
N LEU A 141 5.29 -4.26 -3.21
CA LEU A 141 6.46 -3.78 -2.51
C LEU A 141 6.41 -2.25 -2.43
N GLY A 142 7.14 -1.65 -1.50
CA GLY A 142 7.18 -0.21 -1.44
C GLY A 142 8.06 0.35 -0.34
N GLY A 143 8.08 1.67 -0.27
CA GLY A 143 8.81 2.40 0.75
C GLY A 143 8.31 3.82 0.93
N TYR A 144 8.44 4.33 2.14
CA TYR A 144 8.12 5.69 2.52
C TYR A 144 9.40 6.50 2.71
N ASN A 145 9.54 7.58 1.93
CA ASN A 145 10.60 8.56 2.10
C ASN A 145 10.04 9.82 2.80
N PRO A 146 10.42 10.12 4.05
CA PRO A 146 9.98 11.32 4.76
C PRO A 146 10.65 12.61 4.27
N ILE A 147 11.83 12.52 3.66
CA ILE A 147 12.64 13.67 3.22
C ILE A 147 12.52 13.89 1.71
N ILE A 148 13.25 14.87 1.19
CA ILE A 148 13.21 15.28 -0.21
C ILE A 148 14.04 14.32 -1.06
N TRP A 149 13.50 13.85 -2.19
CA TRP A 149 14.30 13.19 -3.23
C TRP A 149 15.23 14.17 -3.94
N GLU A 150 16.49 13.76 -4.13
CA GLU A 150 17.50 14.51 -4.87
C GLU A 150 18.18 13.62 -5.93
N THR A 151 18.86 14.25 -6.89
CA THR A 151 19.73 13.58 -7.86
C THR A 151 21.16 14.12 -7.71
N ASN A 152 21.97 13.49 -6.87
CA ASN A 152 23.35 13.90 -6.64
C ASN A 152 24.34 12.73 -6.41
N ASN A 153 23.89 11.49 -6.61
CA ASN A 153 24.64 10.26 -6.37
C ASN A 153 25.12 10.09 -4.92
N LYS A 154 24.46 10.72 -3.96
CA LYS A 154 24.70 10.53 -2.52
C LYS A 154 23.62 9.65 -1.91
N TRP A 155 23.77 9.40 -0.63
CA TRP A 155 22.75 8.79 0.20
C TRP A 155 21.88 9.85 0.89
N GLY A 156 20.60 9.55 1.01
CA GLY A 156 19.67 10.30 1.85
C GLY A 156 19.65 9.73 3.25
N GLU A 157 19.94 10.57 4.24
CA GLU A 157 20.04 10.17 5.64
C GLU A 157 18.71 10.38 6.37
N THR A 158 18.11 9.31 6.89
CA THR A 158 16.91 9.41 7.72
C THR A 158 16.66 8.14 8.52
N LYS A 159 16.11 8.29 9.73
CA LYS A 159 15.65 7.17 10.58
C LYS A 159 14.16 6.86 10.42
N ASP A 160 13.40 7.76 9.79
CA ASP A 160 11.94 7.72 9.73
C ASP A 160 11.43 7.16 8.37
N SER A 161 12.34 6.67 7.53
CA SER A 161 12.02 5.87 6.35
C SER A 161 11.69 4.43 6.77
N PHE A 162 10.85 3.77 5.97
CA PHE A 162 10.58 2.35 6.09
C PHE A 162 10.29 1.77 4.72
N ILE A 163 10.58 0.49 4.55
CA ILE A 163 10.16 -0.31 3.40
C ILE A 163 9.18 -1.38 3.83
N PHE A 164 8.36 -1.83 2.90
CA PHE A 164 7.32 -2.81 3.18
C PHE A 164 7.04 -3.74 2.00
N SER A 165 6.40 -4.85 2.33
CA SER A 165 5.78 -5.75 1.37
C SER A 165 4.50 -6.34 1.92
N PHE A 166 3.59 -6.75 1.03
CA PHE A 166 2.43 -7.56 1.35
C PHE A 166 1.89 -8.21 0.07
N LYS A 167 1.11 -9.29 0.22
CA LYS A 167 0.28 -9.81 -0.87
C LYS A 167 -1.06 -9.09 -0.86
N TYR A 168 -1.54 -8.66 -2.01
CA TYR A 168 -2.80 -7.98 -2.21
C TYR A 168 -3.68 -8.75 -3.21
N LYS A 169 -4.76 -9.35 -2.71
CA LYS A 169 -5.71 -10.10 -3.51
C LYS A 169 -7.13 -9.82 -3.05
N ASN A 170 -8.05 -9.65 -3.99
CA ASN A 170 -9.47 -9.44 -3.71
C ASN A 170 -9.77 -8.29 -2.72
N GLY A 171 -8.94 -7.23 -2.71
CA GLY A 171 -9.14 -6.07 -1.83
C GLY A 171 -8.59 -6.23 -0.40
N LEU A 172 -7.99 -7.38 -0.09
CA LEU A 172 -7.32 -7.68 1.17
C LEU A 172 -5.82 -7.74 1.01
N PHE A 173 -5.09 -7.36 2.06
CA PHE A 173 -3.65 -7.60 2.16
C PHE A 173 -3.35 -8.69 3.19
N LYS A 174 -2.29 -9.47 2.95
CA LYS A 174 -1.77 -10.51 3.84
C LYS A 174 -0.25 -10.51 3.85
N ASP A 175 0.33 -11.23 4.81
CA ASP A 175 1.78 -11.45 4.93
C ASP A 175 2.58 -10.12 4.94
N GLY A 176 2.04 -9.12 5.65
CA GLY A 176 2.61 -7.76 5.67
C GLY A 176 3.93 -7.71 6.43
N ILE A 177 4.99 -7.28 5.76
CA ILE A 177 6.29 -7.00 6.35
C ILE A 177 6.50 -5.49 6.37
N LEU A 178 6.83 -4.96 7.55
CA LEU A 178 7.32 -3.61 7.74
C LEU A 178 8.75 -3.68 8.27
N SER A 179 9.65 -2.98 7.59
CA SER A 179 11.08 -2.96 7.85
C SER A 179 11.55 -1.51 7.98
N ASN A 180 12.02 -1.12 9.17
CA ASN A 180 12.51 0.23 9.40
C ASN A 180 13.99 0.34 9.02
N VAL A 181 14.48 1.57 8.92
CA VAL A 181 15.90 1.83 8.72
C VAL A 181 16.71 1.28 9.89
N LYS A 182 17.74 0.52 9.55
CA LYS A 182 18.79 0.06 10.46
C LYS A 182 20.05 0.93 10.34
N GLU A 183 20.41 1.32 9.11
CA GLU A 183 21.57 2.16 8.79
C GLU A 183 21.10 3.53 8.27
N ILE A 184 21.21 4.55 9.12
CA ILE A 184 20.61 5.88 8.91
C ILE A 184 21.24 6.60 7.72
N ASP A 185 22.54 6.40 7.50
CA ASP A 185 23.37 7.10 6.52
C ASP A 185 23.17 6.63 5.08
N CYS A 186 22.47 5.51 4.86
CA CYS A 186 22.22 4.94 3.53
C CYS A 186 20.74 4.61 3.28
N ALA A 187 19.81 5.27 3.98
CA ALA A 187 18.38 4.97 3.91
C ALA A 187 17.75 5.12 2.50
N LEU A 188 18.25 6.05 1.68
CA LEU A 188 17.72 6.38 0.34
C LEU A 188 18.86 6.57 -0.67
N ASN A 189 18.66 6.13 -1.91
CA ASN A 189 19.67 6.26 -2.96
C ASN A 189 19.30 7.40 -3.94
N TYR A 190 20.15 8.44 -4.02
CA TYR A 190 19.97 9.60 -4.90
C TYR A 190 20.76 9.51 -6.21
N GLY A 191 21.07 8.28 -6.62
CA GLY A 191 21.75 8.00 -7.89
C GLY A 191 20.87 8.31 -9.10
N GLN A 192 21.44 9.01 -10.08
CA GLN A 192 20.74 9.45 -11.30
C GLN A 192 20.23 8.33 -12.23
N TYR A 193 20.63 7.08 -11.97
CA TYR A 193 20.24 5.88 -12.72
C TYR A 193 19.20 5.05 -11.96
N PHE A 194 18.74 5.54 -10.82
CA PHE A 194 17.86 4.83 -9.93
C PHE A 194 16.45 5.39 -10.01
N GLY A 195 15.48 4.51 -9.79
CA GLY A 195 14.12 4.90 -9.46
C GLY A 195 13.99 5.17 -7.96
N PRO A 196 12.79 5.02 -7.39
CA PRO A 196 12.59 5.09 -5.94
C PRO A 196 13.29 3.89 -5.26
N SER A 197 14.56 4.08 -4.87
CA SER A 197 15.40 3.03 -4.28
C SER A 197 15.73 3.36 -2.83
N PHE A 198 15.63 2.35 -1.97
CA PHE A 198 15.76 2.45 -0.52
C PHE A 198 16.87 1.52 -0.05
N GLY A 199 17.74 2.03 0.81
CA GLY A 199 18.84 1.27 1.39
C GLY A 199 19.96 1.01 0.40
N ASP A 200 21.00 0.33 0.85
CA ASP A 200 21.98 -0.30 -0.01
C ASP A 200 21.39 -1.57 -0.66
N SER A 201 20.46 -1.33 -1.58
CA SER A 201 19.74 -2.34 -2.34
C SER A 201 18.65 -3.13 -1.59
N ASP A 202 18.11 -2.59 -0.50
CA ASP A 202 16.98 -3.21 0.21
C ASP A 202 15.68 -3.18 -0.63
N LEU A 203 15.47 -2.10 -1.39
CA LEU A 203 14.54 -2.03 -2.51
C LEU A 203 15.23 -1.30 -3.66
N TYR A 204 15.63 -2.04 -4.70
CA TYR A 204 16.55 -1.56 -5.73
C TYR A 204 15.85 -1.50 -7.09
N LEU A 205 15.79 -0.30 -7.70
CA LEU A 205 15.28 -0.09 -9.05
C LEU A 205 16.33 0.66 -9.86
N TYR A 206 17.07 -0.03 -10.72
CA TYR A 206 18.16 0.54 -11.48
C TYR A 206 17.95 0.38 -12.98
N GLY A 207 18.28 1.42 -13.75
CA GLY A 207 18.35 1.36 -15.20
C GLY A 207 19.75 1.68 -15.67
N SER A 208 20.34 0.81 -16.49
CA SER A 208 21.65 1.05 -17.12
C SER A 208 21.65 2.31 -18.01
N ASN A 209 20.45 2.76 -18.41
CA ASN A 209 20.22 4.01 -19.12
C ASN A 209 19.05 4.78 -18.49
N LYS A 210 19.26 6.07 -18.21
CA LYS A 210 18.26 6.96 -17.59
C LYS A 210 16.93 7.07 -18.34
N THR A 211 16.91 6.77 -19.63
CA THR A 211 15.74 6.93 -20.51
C THR A 211 15.05 5.61 -20.87
N ARG A 212 15.67 4.48 -20.52
CA ARG A 212 15.08 3.15 -20.70
C ARG A 212 14.39 2.70 -19.42
N VAL A 213 13.61 1.63 -19.54
CA VAL A 213 13.00 0.96 -18.39
C VAL A 213 14.08 0.46 -17.43
N TYR A 214 13.73 0.26 -16.16
CA TYR A 214 14.64 -0.39 -15.21
C TYR A 214 15.03 -1.78 -15.70
N ASP A 215 16.33 -2.08 -15.61
CA ASP A 215 16.93 -3.33 -16.07
C ASP A 215 17.17 -4.28 -14.88
N ASP A 216 17.60 -3.73 -13.73
CA ASP A 216 17.90 -4.50 -12.51
C ASP A 216 16.95 -4.08 -11.39
N VAL A 217 16.06 -5.00 -11.01
CA VAL A 217 15.08 -4.76 -9.94
C VAL A 217 15.04 -5.94 -8.98
N TYR A 218 15.43 -5.71 -7.73
CA TYR A 218 15.50 -6.75 -6.70
C TYR A 218 15.40 -6.17 -5.28
N CYS A 219 15.37 -7.05 -4.28
CA CYS A 219 15.36 -6.68 -2.86
C CYS A 219 16.38 -7.51 -2.08
N ASN A 220 17.27 -6.85 -1.37
CA ASN A 220 18.16 -7.47 -0.38
C ASN A 220 17.79 -7.02 1.05
N GLN A 221 18.57 -7.47 2.03
CA GLN A 221 18.50 -6.91 3.38
C GLN A 221 19.90 -6.47 3.81
N ARG A 222 20.11 -5.16 3.87
CA ARG A 222 21.37 -4.53 4.29
C ARG A 222 21.10 -3.40 5.28
N SER A 223 20.52 -2.32 4.78
CA SER A 223 20.34 -1.05 5.49
C SER A 223 19.00 -0.96 6.23
N TYR A 224 18.11 -1.93 6.03
CA TYR A 224 16.83 -2.06 6.73
C TYR A 224 16.78 -3.33 7.61
N GLU A 225 15.91 -3.31 8.63
CA GLU A 225 15.87 -4.33 9.69
C GLU A 225 15.49 -5.74 9.21
N LYS A 226 14.63 -5.84 8.20
CA LYS A 226 14.02 -7.09 7.73
C LYS A 226 14.04 -7.18 6.20
N LYS A 227 14.22 -8.42 5.71
CA LYS A 227 14.06 -8.76 4.30
C LYS A 227 12.57 -8.65 3.93
N ILE A 228 12.24 -7.86 2.92
CA ILE A 228 10.84 -7.66 2.49
C ILE A 228 10.38 -8.64 1.42
N ARG A 229 11.29 -9.36 0.77
CA ARG A 229 10.98 -10.31 -0.31
C ARG A 229 11.85 -11.55 -0.14
N ASN A 230 11.24 -12.74 -0.12
CA ASN A 230 12.00 -13.97 0.11
C ASN A 230 12.78 -14.45 -1.13
N ALA A 231 12.25 -14.19 -2.33
CA ALA A 231 12.96 -14.49 -3.58
C ALA A 231 14.21 -13.60 -3.69
N GLU A 232 15.37 -14.22 -3.81
CA GLU A 232 16.66 -13.54 -4.03
C GLU A 232 16.86 -13.11 -5.49
N ASP A 233 15.91 -13.49 -6.34
CA ASP A 233 15.96 -13.22 -7.77
C ASP A 233 15.37 -11.85 -8.11
N GLU A 234 15.90 -11.30 -9.21
CA GLU A 234 15.33 -10.16 -9.90
C GLU A 234 13.85 -10.39 -10.25
N PHE A 235 13.07 -9.31 -10.29
CA PHE A 235 11.67 -9.37 -10.66
C PHE A 235 11.28 -8.25 -11.62
N SER A 236 10.27 -8.52 -12.45
CA SER A 236 9.71 -7.50 -13.33
C SER A 236 8.60 -6.71 -12.62
N ILE A 237 8.51 -5.42 -12.94
CA ILE A 237 7.43 -4.54 -12.46
C ILE A 237 6.23 -4.65 -13.40
N ASP A 238 5.02 -4.83 -12.85
CA ASP A 238 3.75 -4.72 -13.59
C ASP A 238 3.35 -3.25 -13.76
N ASP A 239 3.34 -2.52 -12.64
CA ASP A 239 3.18 -1.07 -12.56
C ASP A 239 3.82 -0.55 -11.26
N TYR A 240 4.09 0.74 -11.17
CA TYR A 240 4.45 1.39 -9.91
C TYR A 240 3.84 2.79 -9.82
N GLU A 241 3.55 3.22 -8.60
CA GLU A 241 2.97 4.53 -8.32
C GLU A 241 3.74 5.20 -7.18
N VAL A 242 4.05 6.49 -7.37
CA VAL A 242 4.65 7.34 -6.33
C VAL A 242 3.65 8.43 -5.97
N PHE A 243 3.33 8.53 -4.68
CA PHE A 243 2.43 9.53 -4.14
C PHE A 243 3.19 10.48 -3.23
N GLN A 244 2.84 11.77 -3.29
CA GLN A 244 3.18 12.74 -2.25
C GLN A 244 2.07 12.73 -1.19
N ILE A 245 2.48 12.76 0.07
CA ILE A 245 1.58 12.76 1.22
C ILE A 245 1.42 14.21 1.70
N ILE A 246 0.16 14.65 1.81
CA ILE A 246 -0.23 15.99 2.24
C ILE A 246 -1.16 15.84 3.45
N GLU A 247 -0.86 16.53 4.55
CA GLU A 247 -1.73 16.56 5.75
C GLU A 247 -3.07 17.26 5.42
N LEU A 248 -4.17 16.68 5.90
CA LEU A 248 -5.54 17.20 5.74
C LEU A 248 -5.96 18.16 6.87
#